data_AF-A0A2I4D7K7-F1
#
_entry.id   AF-A0A2I4D7K7-F1
#
_cell.length_a   1.000
_cell.length_b   1.000
_cell.length_c   1.000
_cell.angle_alpha   90.00
_cell.angle_beta   90.00
_cell.angle_gamma   90.00
#
_symmetry.space_group_name_H-M   'P 1'
#
loop_
_entity.id
_entity.type
_entity.pdbx_description
1 polymer ?
#
loop_
_entity_poly.entity_id
_entity_poly.type
_entity_poly.pdbx_seq_one_letter_code
_entity_poly.pdbx_strand_id
1 'polypeptide(L)'
;MTLNQNHSESGGVLINNSESVLMDHDNVELVFCDADSLPEAFRKSKKGSVYLTPYRVIFVAKGQDALQSFMMPFYLMKSCDIKQPVLGANYIKGTVSAEPGGGWEGSATFKLVFAAGGAIEFGQSMLQVAAAASKGQPVTPGFGGCPYMANGAYAYPPPPANGMYPQGPPPCYSYPMPPSGRS
;
A
#
# COMPACT_ATOMS: atom_id res chain seq x y z
N MET A 1 -3.54 -13.45 -2.82
CA MET A 1 -3.88 -12.82 -4.11
C MET A 1 -5.11 -13.49 -4.68
N THR A 2 -6.13 -12.71 -5.07
CA THR A 2 -7.37 -13.22 -5.65
C THR A 2 -7.92 -12.24 -6.67
N LEU A 3 -8.36 -12.76 -7.81
CA LEU A 3 -9.12 -12.04 -8.83
C LEU A 3 -10.61 -12.29 -8.65
N ASN A 4 -11.42 -11.22 -8.63
CA ASN A 4 -12.88 -11.26 -8.55
C ASN A 4 -13.47 -12.00 -7.33
N GLN A 5 -12.84 -11.88 -6.15
CA GLN A 5 -13.32 -12.49 -4.90
C GLN A 5 -13.54 -11.49 -3.75
N ASN A 6 -13.30 -10.19 -3.96
CA ASN A 6 -13.34 -9.18 -2.89
C ASN A 6 -14.34 -8.05 -3.16
N HIS A 7 -15.45 -8.36 -3.82
CA HIS A 7 -16.54 -7.42 -4.09
C HIS A 7 -17.90 -8.05 -3.79
N SER A 8 -18.87 -7.23 -3.37
CA SER A 8 -20.28 -7.62 -3.25
C SER A 8 -21.02 -7.40 -4.57
N GLU A 9 -22.20 -8.01 -4.72
CA GLU A 9 -23.08 -7.77 -5.89
C GLU A 9 -23.49 -6.29 -6.02
N SER A 10 -23.51 -5.55 -4.90
CA SER A 10 -23.79 -4.12 -4.87
C SER A 10 -22.57 -3.24 -5.18
N GLY A 11 -21.41 -3.83 -5.49
CA GLY A 11 -20.17 -3.11 -5.81
C GLY A 11 -19.36 -2.62 -4.61
N GLY A 12 -19.66 -3.09 -3.40
CA GLY A 12 -18.88 -2.80 -2.19
C GLY A 12 -17.68 -3.74 -2.04
N VAL A 13 -16.69 -3.37 -1.22
CA VAL A 13 -15.54 -4.24 -0.91
C VAL A 13 -15.91 -5.32 0.09
N LEU A 14 -15.46 -6.57 -0.14
CA LEU A 14 -15.56 -7.65 0.84
C LEU A 14 -14.21 -7.85 1.56
N ILE A 15 -14.23 -7.64 2.87
CA ILE A 15 -13.07 -7.72 3.76
C ILE A 15 -13.34 -8.78 4.81
N ASN A 16 -12.29 -9.51 5.22
CA ASN A 16 -12.42 -10.52 6.25
C ASN A 16 -12.81 -9.86 7.58
N ASN A 17 -13.65 -10.49 8.39
CA ASN A 17 -14.13 -9.96 9.66
C ASN A 17 -13.01 -9.64 10.67
N SER A 18 -11.82 -10.22 10.51
CA SER A 18 -10.62 -9.93 11.32
C SER A 18 -9.73 -8.82 10.75
N GLU A 19 -10.13 -8.21 9.64
CA GLU A 19 -9.39 -7.19 8.91
C GLU A 19 -10.23 -5.91 8.79
N SER A 20 -9.57 -4.76 8.75
CA SER A 20 -10.23 -3.45 8.67
C SER A 20 -9.64 -2.63 7.53
N VAL A 21 -10.44 -1.70 6.99
CA VAL A 21 -9.96 -0.67 6.08
C VAL A 21 -9.21 0.38 6.88
N LEU A 22 -8.00 0.69 6.45
CA LEU A 22 -7.18 1.77 7.02
C LEU A 22 -7.40 3.08 6.28
N MET A 23 -7.58 3.00 4.96
CA MET A 23 -7.76 4.14 4.06
C MET A 23 -8.39 3.65 2.77
N ASP A 24 -9.19 4.49 2.13
CA ASP A 24 -9.77 4.23 0.83
C ASP A 24 -9.85 5.49 -0.03
N HIS A 25 -9.89 5.31 -1.34
CA HIS A 25 -10.16 6.39 -2.28
C HIS A 25 -11.03 5.89 -3.44
N ASP A 26 -12.04 6.71 -3.76
CA ASP A 26 -12.88 6.55 -4.95
C ASP A 26 -12.25 7.18 -6.19
N ASN A 27 -12.82 6.86 -7.35
CA ASN A 27 -12.46 7.43 -8.66
C ASN A 27 -10.98 7.20 -9.03
N VAL A 28 -10.44 6.05 -8.62
CA VAL A 28 -9.10 5.58 -8.99
C VAL A 28 -9.19 4.75 -10.26
N GLU A 29 -8.22 4.93 -11.14
CA GLU A 29 -8.09 4.14 -12.37
C GLU A 29 -6.94 3.14 -12.25
N LEU A 30 -7.26 1.85 -12.37
CA LEU A 30 -6.30 0.75 -12.44
C LEU A 30 -5.94 0.47 -13.89
N VAL A 31 -4.64 0.46 -14.20
CA VAL A 31 -4.10 0.18 -15.53
C VAL A 31 -3.00 -0.86 -15.42
N PHE A 32 -3.01 -1.87 -16.29
CA PHE A 32 -1.91 -2.81 -16.44
C PHE A 32 -1.06 -2.43 -17.65
N CYS A 33 0.24 -2.20 -17.46
CA CYS A 33 1.15 -1.71 -18.50
C CYS A 33 1.50 -2.80 -19.53
N ASP A 34 1.33 -4.05 -19.15
CA ASP A 34 1.64 -5.29 -19.86
C ASP A 34 0.36 -6.07 -20.22
N ALA A 35 -0.77 -5.35 -20.34
CA ALA A 35 -2.10 -5.91 -20.57
C ALA A 35 -2.23 -6.87 -21.76
N ASP A 36 -1.45 -6.68 -22.83
CA ASP A 36 -1.49 -7.54 -24.02
C ASP A 36 -0.99 -8.97 -23.73
N SER A 37 -0.14 -9.13 -22.70
CA SER A 37 0.38 -10.42 -22.24
C SER A 37 -0.43 -11.04 -21.11
N LEU A 38 -1.47 -10.34 -20.63
CA LEU A 38 -2.31 -10.76 -19.51
C LEU A 38 -3.67 -11.27 -19.98
N PRO A 39 -4.41 -12.02 -19.14
CA PRO A 39 -5.77 -12.44 -19.43
C PRO A 39 -6.69 -11.27 -19.77
N GLU A 40 -7.77 -11.53 -20.51
CA GLU A 40 -8.67 -10.50 -21.03
C GLU A 40 -9.22 -9.54 -19.95
N ALA A 41 -9.44 -10.02 -18.73
CA ALA A 41 -9.90 -9.22 -17.60
C ALA A 41 -8.97 -8.02 -17.27
N PHE A 42 -7.67 -8.15 -17.55
CA PHE A 42 -6.65 -7.12 -17.29
C PHE A 42 -6.55 -6.08 -18.42
N ARG A 43 -7.27 -6.29 -19.54
CA ARG A 43 -7.24 -5.36 -20.66
C ARG A 43 -8.07 -4.13 -20.38
N LYS A 44 -7.63 -3.01 -20.97
CA LYS A 44 -8.20 -1.67 -20.78
C LYS A 44 -8.09 -1.21 -19.33
N SER A 45 -8.22 0.10 -19.12
CA SER A 45 -8.23 0.64 -17.76
C SER A 45 -9.55 0.36 -17.05
N LYS A 46 -9.50 0.27 -15.72
CA LYS A 46 -10.63 -0.02 -14.85
C LYS A 46 -10.82 1.16 -13.91
N LYS A 47 -12.02 1.74 -13.85
CA LYS A 47 -12.34 2.80 -12.89
C LYS A 47 -13.03 2.19 -11.68
N GLY A 48 -12.69 2.64 -10.49
CA GLY A 48 -13.19 2.03 -9.27
C GLY A 48 -12.69 2.73 -8.01
N SER A 49 -12.72 1.97 -6.92
CA SER A 49 -12.24 2.39 -5.61
C SER A 49 -11.08 1.50 -5.19
N VAL A 50 -10.15 2.06 -4.43
CA VAL A 50 -9.02 1.34 -3.87
C VAL A 50 -9.08 1.40 -2.35
N TYR A 51 -8.78 0.27 -1.71
CA TYR A 51 -8.82 0.10 -0.28
C TYR A 51 -7.47 -0.40 0.21
N LEU A 52 -6.93 0.26 1.24
CA LEU A 52 -5.73 -0.14 1.95
C LEU A 52 -6.13 -0.84 3.24
N THR A 53 -5.58 -2.03 3.46
CA THR A 53 -5.72 -2.79 4.70
C THR A 53 -4.33 -3.09 5.28
N PRO A 54 -4.24 -3.68 6.49
CA PRO A 54 -2.95 -4.01 7.10
C PRO A 54 -2.09 -5.00 6.29
N TYR A 55 -2.68 -5.73 5.35
CA TYR A 55 -2.02 -6.84 4.64
C TYR A 55 -1.97 -6.69 3.12
N ARG A 56 -2.82 -5.83 2.56
CA ARG A 56 -3.09 -5.82 1.12
C ARG A 56 -3.69 -4.51 0.64
N VAL A 57 -3.60 -4.31 -0.67
CA VAL A 57 -4.40 -3.35 -1.42
C VAL A 57 -5.50 -4.10 -2.15
N ILE A 58 -6.72 -3.59 -2.12
CA ILE A 58 -7.85 -4.15 -2.86
C ILE A 58 -8.38 -3.08 -3.80
N PHE A 59 -8.41 -3.37 -5.09
CA PHE A 59 -9.15 -2.55 -6.06
C PHE A 59 -10.52 -3.19 -6.30
N VAL A 60 -11.58 -2.37 -6.34
CA VAL A 60 -12.94 -2.78 -6.70
C VAL A 60 -13.41 -1.92 -7.86
N ALA A 61 -13.73 -2.54 -8.99
CA ALA A 61 -14.20 -1.83 -10.17
C ALA A 61 -15.63 -1.32 -9.99
N LYS A 62 -15.91 -0.17 -10.58
CA LYS A 62 -17.25 0.39 -10.65
C LYS A 62 -17.97 -0.12 -11.90
N GLY A 63 -19.14 -0.70 -11.71
CA GLY A 63 -19.99 -1.21 -12.79
C GLY A 63 -19.66 -2.66 -13.18
N GLN A 64 -20.12 -3.06 -14.36
CA GLN A 64 -19.92 -4.41 -14.89
C GLN A 64 -18.68 -4.44 -15.79
N ASP A 65 -17.55 -4.81 -15.20
CA ASP A 65 -16.31 -5.08 -15.91
C ASP A 65 -15.90 -6.55 -15.70
N ALA A 66 -15.17 -7.14 -16.64
CA ALA A 66 -14.61 -8.48 -16.51
C ALA A 66 -13.68 -8.60 -15.28
N LEU A 67 -13.01 -7.51 -14.89
CA LEU A 67 -12.33 -7.38 -13.60
C LEU A 67 -13.21 -6.57 -12.66
N GLN A 68 -13.81 -7.24 -11.67
CA GLN A 68 -14.64 -6.64 -10.62
C GLN A 68 -13.87 -6.35 -9.34
N SER A 69 -12.89 -7.18 -8.98
CA SER A 69 -11.99 -6.87 -7.87
C SER A 69 -10.62 -7.48 -8.07
N PHE A 70 -9.58 -6.80 -7.59
CA PHE A 70 -8.22 -7.29 -7.66
C PHE A 70 -7.50 -7.06 -6.33
N MET A 71 -7.16 -8.15 -5.65
CA MET A 71 -6.56 -8.13 -4.32
C MET A 71 -5.06 -8.38 -4.38
N MET A 72 -4.26 -7.38 -4.02
CA MET A 72 -2.79 -7.40 -4.08
C MET A 72 -2.19 -7.46 -2.66
N PRO A 73 -1.74 -8.62 -2.17
CA PRO A 73 -1.00 -8.73 -0.92
C PRO A 73 0.38 -8.10 -1.01
N PHE A 74 0.83 -7.44 0.06
CA PHE A 74 2.14 -6.77 0.04
C PHE A 74 3.31 -7.70 -0.25
N TYR A 75 3.29 -8.95 0.21
CA TYR A 75 4.38 -9.90 -0.04
C TYR A 75 4.55 -10.30 -1.52
N LEU A 76 3.53 -10.06 -2.36
CA LEU A 76 3.58 -10.29 -3.81
C LEU A 76 3.84 -9.00 -4.59
N MET A 77 3.80 -7.85 -3.93
CA MET A 77 4.02 -6.55 -4.55
C MET A 77 5.51 -6.19 -4.48
N LYS A 78 6.04 -5.65 -5.58
CA LYS A 78 7.44 -5.20 -5.66
C LYS A 78 7.53 -3.85 -6.37
N SER A 79 8.66 -3.18 -6.16
CA SER A 79 9.03 -1.95 -6.86
C SER A 79 7.91 -0.88 -6.85
N CYS A 80 7.19 -0.79 -5.74
CA CYS A 80 6.10 0.16 -5.58
C CYS A 80 6.65 1.56 -5.32
N ASP A 81 6.23 2.53 -6.12
CA ASP A 81 6.70 3.90 -6.03
C ASP A 81 5.60 4.90 -6.45
N ILE A 82 5.66 6.11 -5.87
CA ILE A 82 4.73 7.20 -6.14
C ILE A 82 5.31 8.06 -7.26
N LYS A 83 4.58 8.18 -8.36
CA LYS A 83 4.98 8.99 -9.51
C LYS A 83 4.19 10.29 -9.54
N GLN A 84 4.93 11.40 -9.56
CA GLN A 84 4.42 12.77 -9.59
C GLN A 84 4.84 13.47 -10.88
N PRO A 85 4.22 13.15 -12.04
CA PRO A 85 4.55 13.82 -13.29
C PRO A 85 4.16 15.30 -13.23
N VAL A 86 4.94 16.16 -13.90
CA VAL A 86 4.62 17.61 -14.00
C VAL A 86 3.31 17.84 -14.76
N LEU A 87 2.98 16.94 -15.70
CA LEU A 87 1.75 16.96 -16.48
C LEU A 87 1.03 15.61 -16.32
N GLY A 88 -0.23 15.67 -15.90
CA GLY A 88 -1.08 14.50 -15.67
C GLY A 88 -1.31 14.18 -14.20
N ALA A 89 -2.08 13.13 -13.95
CA ALA A 89 -2.42 12.72 -12.60
C ALA A 89 -1.26 11.96 -11.93
N ASN A 90 -1.15 12.12 -10.61
CA ASN A 90 -0.24 11.32 -9.81
C ASN A 90 -0.73 9.86 -9.77
N TYR A 91 0.21 8.93 -9.74
CA TYR A 91 -0.11 7.52 -9.72
C TYR A 91 0.89 6.72 -8.91
N ILE A 92 0.45 5.57 -8.40
CA ILE A 92 1.31 4.57 -7.79
C ILE A 92 1.59 3.51 -8.84
N LYS A 93 2.86 3.16 -9.02
CA LYS A 93 3.28 2.10 -9.95
C LYS A 93 3.97 1.00 -9.18
N GLY A 94 3.68 -0.25 -9.51
CA GLY A 94 4.38 -1.40 -8.95
C GLY A 94 4.24 -2.63 -9.84
N THR A 95 4.86 -3.72 -9.43
CA THR A 95 4.61 -5.04 -10.00
C THR A 95 3.96 -5.93 -8.97
N VAL A 96 3.10 -6.85 -9.42
CA VAL A 96 2.51 -7.87 -8.56
C VAL A 96 2.62 -9.23 -9.24
N SER A 97 3.00 -10.25 -8.47
CA SER A 97 3.04 -11.63 -8.93
C SER A 97 1.74 -12.36 -8.60
N ALA A 98 1.30 -13.24 -9.50
CA ALA A 98 0.22 -14.17 -9.22
C ALA A 98 0.65 -15.19 -8.17
N GLU A 99 -0.34 -15.80 -7.50
CA GLU A 99 -0.11 -16.95 -6.62
C GLU A 99 -0.98 -18.13 -7.09
N PRO A 100 -0.57 -19.38 -6.77
CA PRO A 100 -1.37 -20.55 -7.08
C PRO A 100 -2.81 -20.41 -6.56
N GLY A 101 -3.80 -20.61 -7.43
CA GLY A 101 -5.22 -20.48 -7.08
C GLY A 101 -5.75 -19.04 -7.04
N GLY A 102 -4.94 -18.02 -7.37
CA GLY A 102 -5.35 -16.62 -7.36
C GLY A 102 -6.24 -16.18 -8.54
N GLY A 103 -6.57 -17.08 -9.46
CA GLY A 103 -7.43 -16.83 -10.63
C GLY A 103 -6.73 -16.27 -11.87
N TRP A 104 -5.40 -16.19 -11.86
CA TRP A 104 -4.55 -15.80 -12.99
C TRP A 104 -3.11 -16.28 -12.76
N GLU A 105 -2.24 -16.15 -13.78
CA GLU A 105 -0.83 -16.59 -13.72
C GLU A 105 0.12 -15.49 -14.20
N GLY A 106 1.38 -15.58 -13.77
CA GLY A 106 2.45 -14.67 -14.18
C GLY A 106 2.64 -13.46 -13.26
N SER A 107 2.92 -12.31 -13.84
CA SER A 107 3.10 -11.04 -13.13
C SER A 107 2.53 -9.89 -13.94
N ALA A 108 2.08 -8.84 -13.27
CA ALA A 108 1.51 -7.66 -13.91
C ALA A 108 2.15 -6.39 -13.37
N THR A 109 2.41 -5.43 -14.26
CA THR A 109 2.88 -4.08 -13.91
C THR A 109 1.68 -3.14 -13.82
N PHE A 110 1.23 -2.83 -12.62
CA PHE A 110 0.04 -2.00 -12.41
C PHE A 110 0.38 -0.52 -12.22
N LYS A 111 -0.60 0.33 -12.54
CA LYS A 111 -0.68 1.73 -12.13
C LYS A 111 -2.04 1.97 -11.48
N LEU A 112 -2.04 2.62 -10.31
CA LEU A 112 -3.23 3.20 -9.68
C LEU A 112 -3.16 4.71 -9.88
N VAL A 113 -3.99 5.24 -10.77
CA VAL A 113 -4.00 6.65 -11.17
C VAL A 113 -5.08 7.40 -10.39
N PHE A 114 -4.70 8.48 -9.70
CA PHE A 114 -5.57 9.24 -8.82
C PHE A 114 -5.85 10.62 -9.44
N ALA A 115 -6.76 10.67 -10.41
CA ALA A 115 -7.11 11.92 -11.10
C ALA A 115 -7.75 12.96 -10.15
N ALA A 116 -8.42 12.50 -9.09
CA ALA A 116 -9.05 13.35 -8.08
C ALA A 116 -8.12 13.77 -6.92
N GLY A 117 -6.83 13.39 -6.96
CA GLY A 117 -5.90 13.57 -5.84
C GLY A 117 -5.87 12.37 -4.88
N GLY A 118 -5.02 12.42 -3.85
CA GLY A 118 -4.86 11.34 -2.85
C GLY A 118 -3.70 10.37 -3.09
N ALA A 119 -3.10 10.33 -4.29
CA ALA A 119 -2.00 9.39 -4.61
C ALA A 119 -0.81 9.44 -3.64
N ILE A 120 -0.45 10.64 -3.16
CA ILE A 120 0.71 10.81 -2.27
C ILE A 120 0.40 10.22 -0.90
N GLU A 121 -0.73 10.61 -0.32
CA GLU A 121 -1.18 10.14 0.99
C GLU A 121 -1.40 8.62 1.00
N PHE A 122 -2.13 8.11 -0.01
CA PHE A 122 -2.36 6.67 -0.15
C PHE A 122 -1.05 5.92 -0.38
N GLY A 123 -0.18 6.42 -1.26
CA GLY A 123 1.09 5.77 -1.57
C GLY A 123 2.04 5.73 -0.38
N GLN A 124 2.15 6.82 0.37
CA GLN A 124 2.98 6.88 1.58
C GLN A 124 2.44 5.92 2.65
N SER A 125 1.13 5.94 2.89
CA SER A 125 0.48 5.02 3.82
C SER A 125 0.69 3.57 3.40
N MET A 126 0.47 3.25 2.13
CA MET A 126 0.67 1.91 1.57
C MET A 126 2.11 1.41 1.80
N LEU A 127 3.12 2.23 1.54
CA LEU A 127 4.52 1.86 1.74
C LEU A 127 4.86 1.65 3.21
N GLN A 128 4.34 2.49 4.10
CA GLN A 128 4.50 2.33 5.54
C GLN A 128 3.88 1.01 6.03
N VAL A 129 2.64 0.73 5.62
CA VAL A 129 1.92 -0.48 6.02
C VAL A 129 2.62 -1.73 5.48
N ALA A 130 3.06 -1.71 4.21
CA ALA A 130 3.82 -2.81 3.62
C ALA A 130 5.12 -3.09 4.39
N ALA A 131 5.83 -2.04 4.82
CA ALA A 131 7.05 -2.17 5.61
C ALA A 131 6.80 -2.69 7.03
N ALA A 132 5.64 -2.42 7.61
CA ALA A 132 5.24 -2.96 8.91
C ALA A 132 4.81 -4.44 8.80
N ALA A 133 4.01 -4.76 7.77
CA ALA A 133 3.58 -6.12 7.47
C ALA A 133 4.77 -7.06 7.20
N SER A 134 5.81 -6.60 6.50
CA SER A 134 7.02 -7.41 6.25
C SER A 134 7.81 -7.74 7.51
N LYS A 135 7.64 -6.95 8.58
CA LYS A 135 8.23 -7.19 9.92
C LYS A 135 7.33 -8.02 10.84
N GLY A 136 6.17 -8.49 10.35
CA GLY A 136 5.20 -9.21 11.16
C GLY A 136 4.46 -8.33 12.18
N GLN A 137 4.43 -7.01 11.97
CA GLN A 137 3.71 -6.05 12.80
C GLN A 137 2.67 -5.29 11.96
N PRO A 138 1.51 -5.91 11.65
CA PRO A 138 0.47 -5.25 10.86
C PRO A 138 -0.09 -4.05 11.61
N VAL A 139 -0.30 -2.93 10.92
CA VAL A 139 -0.88 -1.74 11.55
C VAL A 139 -2.37 -2.00 11.86
N THR A 140 -2.88 -1.37 12.91
CA THR A 140 -4.31 -1.43 13.26
C THR A 140 -4.96 -0.05 13.13
N PRO A 141 -6.28 0.04 12.91
CA PRO A 141 -7.00 1.30 12.98
C PRO A 141 -6.83 1.89 14.38
N GLY A 142 -6.10 3.00 14.49
CA GLY A 142 -5.68 3.58 15.77
C GLY A 142 -4.16 3.69 15.94
N PHE A 143 -3.38 3.07 15.06
CA PHE A 143 -1.94 3.36 14.93
C PHE A 143 -1.80 4.74 14.27
N GLY A 144 -1.86 5.80 15.09
CA GLY A 144 -1.83 7.20 14.66
C GLY A 144 -0.82 7.44 13.55
N GLY A 145 -1.31 7.98 12.44
CA GLY A 145 -0.55 8.18 11.21
C GLY A 145 0.79 8.84 11.49
N CYS A 146 1.86 8.11 11.19
CA CYS A 146 3.20 8.68 11.18
C CYS A 146 3.43 9.24 9.78
N PRO A 147 3.60 10.56 9.60
CA PRO A 147 3.95 11.07 8.29
C PRO A 147 5.33 10.52 7.92
N TYR A 148 5.41 9.81 6.79
CA TYR A 148 6.66 9.43 6.18
C TYR A 148 7.41 10.72 5.81
N MET A 149 8.52 11.01 6.47
CA MET A 149 9.39 12.11 6.06
C MET A 149 10.18 11.67 4.83
N ALA A 150 10.27 12.56 3.83
CA ALA A 150 10.96 12.32 2.55
C ALA A 150 12.45 11.89 2.65
N ASN A 151 13.02 11.87 3.87
CA ASN A 151 14.37 11.40 4.18
C ASN A 151 14.42 9.93 4.66
N GLY A 152 13.34 9.15 4.53
CA GLY A 152 13.32 7.73 4.91
C GLY A 152 13.30 7.46 6.42
N ALA A 153 13.15 8.48 7.25
CA ALA A 153 13.04 8.34 8.70
C ALA A 153 11.60 8.02 9.11
N TYR A 154 11.43 6.93 9.88
CA TYR A 154 10.17 6.59 10.53
C TYR A 154 10.06 7.35 11.86
N ALA A 155 9.13 8.29 11.97
CA ALA A 155 8.75 8.84 13.26
C ALA A 155 7.80 7.85 13.95
N TYR A 156 8.28 7.06 14.89
CA TYR A 156 7.39 6.22 15.71
C TYR A 156 6.45 7.14 16.51
N PRO A 157 5.14 6.85 16.59
CA PRO A 157 4.29 7.59 17.50
C PRO A 157 4.75 7.28 18.93
N PRO A 158 4.77 8.27 19.84
CA PRO A 158 5.10 8.00 21.22
C PRO A 158 4.12 6.96 21.78
N PRO A 159 4.60 5.95 22.54
CA PRO A 159 3.71 4.95 23.12
C PRO A 159 2.63 5.63 23.97
N PRO A 160 1.39 5.09 23.99
CA PRO A 160 0.31 5.66 24.79
C PRO A 160 0.73 5.70 26.26
N ALA A 161 0.64 6.89 26.86
CA ALA A 161 0.97 7.15 28.25
C ALA A 161 -0.10 6.55 29.19
N ASN A 162 -0.27 5.23 29.19
CA ASN A 162 -1.03 4.53 30.21
C ASN A 162 -0.08 4.08 31.32
N GLY A 163 -0.03 4.91 32.37
CA GLY A 163 0.11 4.50 33.77
C GLY A 163 1.33 3.67 34.19
N MET A 164 2.17 4.31 35.00
CA MET A 164 3.07 3.69 36.01
C MET A 164 4.28 2.93 35.48
N TYR A 165 5.43 3.62 35.40
CA TYR A 165 6.72 3.33 36.06
C TYR A 165 7.77 4.33 35.52
N PRO A 166 8.57 5.04 36.34
CA PRO A 166 9.61 5.92 35.83
C PRO A 166 10.80 5.06 35.34
N GLN A 167 10.83 4.75 34.04
CA GLN A 167 12.02 4.23 33.38
C GLN A 167 12.82 5.41 32.84
N GLY A 168 13.94 5.70 33.49
CA GLY A 168 14.91 6.68 33.03
C GLY A 168 15.47 6.32 31.63
N PRO A 169 16.10 7.27 30.93
CA PRO A 169 16.59 7.05 29.57
C PRO A 169 17.64 5.92 29.54
N PRO A 170 17.61 5.05 28.50
CA PRO A 170 18.58 3.96 28.36
C PRO A 170 20.00 4.50 28.10
N PRO A 171 21.06 3.83 28.59
CA PRO A 171 22.43 4.31 28.46
C PRO A 171 22.90 4.25 27.01
N CYS A 172 23.19 5.42 26.43
CA CYS A 172 23.88 5.53 25.14
C CYS A 172 25.33 5.03 25.31
N TYR A 173 25.67 3.92 24.66
CA TYR A 173 27.06 3.55 24.42
C TYR A 173 27.63 4.46 23.33
N SER A 174 28.37 5.49 23.75
CA SER A 174 29.12 6.39 22.88
C SER A 174 30.38 5.68 22.38
N TYR A 175 30.48 5.38 21.08
CA TYR A 175 31.77 5.06 20.48
C TYR A 175 32.59 6.35 20.30
N PRO A 176 33.88 6.38 20.69
CA PRO A 176 34.71 7.57 20.53
C PRO A 176 35.06 7.80 19.06
N MET A 177 34.87 9.04 18.59
CA MET A 177 35.29 9.49 17.26
C MET A 177 36.83 9.57 17.17
N PRO A 178 37.45 9.25 16.02
CA PRO A 178 38.89 9.43 15.85
C PRO A 178 39.26 10.92 15.66
N PRO A 179 40.46 11.37 16.10
CA PRO A 179 40.83 12.79 16.07
C PRO A 179 41.14 13.26 14.64
N SER A 180 40.50 14.35 14.22
CA SER A 180 40.85 15.10 13.01
C SER A 180 42.04 16.01 13.27
N GLY A 181 43.18 15.73 12.63
CA GLY A 181 44.37 16.59 12.65
C GLY A 181 44.16 17.89 11.88
N ARG A 182 44.82 18.97 12.34
CA ARG A 182 45.02 20.21 11.57
C ARG A 182 46.39 20.84 11.86
N SER A 183 46.90 21.45 10.79
CA SER A 183 48.09 22.30 10.54
C SER A 183 49.46 21.65 10.72
#